data_AF-A0A2E7RMY9-F1
#
_entry.id   AF-A0A2E7RMY9-F1
#
_cell.length_a   1.000
_cell.length_b   1.000
_cell.length_c   1.000
_cell.angle_alpha   90.00
_cell.angle_beta   90.00
_cell.angle_gamma   90.00
#
_symmetry.space_group_name_H-M   'P 1'
#
loop_
_entity.id
_entity.type
_entity.pdbx_description
1 polymer ?
#
loop_
_entity_poly.entity_id
_entity_poly.type
_entity_poly.pdbx_seq_one_letter_code
_entity_poly.pdbx_strand_id
1 'polypeptide(L)'
;MNPLEGLLKLCDQIDYLQTKTLEGKPDLSAEEIARKQAHALREEVYSRLPSLREHSGANSLADTELLVLALLFHRRLAGDDRMVDGGTLVGLLGLAGYPRSEALEKLRRDGRLRKEGWLQIRRQPRGFDPVDTWFSATSSAFSLFWEGGSEKQSAAQPLREVPILQAYRDEEDYLWDLYAWRNQCIVRAEALFPGDTPGGGPSPRFRSLRQDARTSLTQLRRRLAMTPHASDFSIEKFRRKYKLGLDHQLAVIHLLFSELVEGESFISAIECLRVISETRHDLFRKRSLLSPRGRLRRKGIVVASEANEFAKALATDLTLADWVSDELVSGLGGPPRLDDQELDDFLQGDDR
;
A
#
# COMPACT_ATOMS: atom_id res chain seq x y z
N MET A 1 -9.31 32.13 -11.80
CA MET A 1 -9.29 30.66 -11.96
C MET A 1 -8.46 30.11 -10.81
N ASN A 2 -8.91 29.06 -10.13
CA ASN A 2 -8.15 28.46 -9.04
C ASN A 2 -6.82 27.92 -9.61
N PRO A 3 -5.64 28.26 -9.05
CA PRO A 3 -4.34 27.75 -9.53
C PRO A 3 -4.32 26.22 -9.67
N LEU A 4 -4.93 25.50 -8.72
CA LEU A 4 -5.03 24.04 -8.76
C LEU A 4 -5.86 23.56 -9.95
N GLU A 5 -6.99 24.20 -10.22
CA GLU A 5 -7.84 23.87 -11.37
C GLU A 5 -7.10 24.08 -12.71
N GLY A 6 -6.27 25.12 -12.79
CA GLY A 6 -5.40 25.36 -13.94
C GLY A 6 -4.35 24.25 -14.13
N LEU A 7 -3.75 23.79 -13.03
CA LEU A 7 -2.78 22.68 -13.03
C LEU A 7 -3.42 21.37 -13.50
N LEU A 8 -4.60 21.03 -12.96
CA LEU A 8 -5.30 19.80 -13.32
C LEU A 8 -5.75 19.80 -14.78
N LYS A 9 -6.23 20.94 -15.30
CA LYS A 9 -6.56 21.08 -16.73
C LYS A 9 -5.36 20.85 -17.65
N LEU A 10 -4.18 21.30 -17.25
CA LEU A 10 -2.96 21.01 -18.00
C LEU A 10 -2.62 19.51 -17.95
N CYS A 11 -2.73 18.86 -16.79
CA CYS A 11 -2.53 17.42 -16.67
C CYS A 11 -3.51 16.62 -17.55
N ASP A 12 -4.81 16.97 -17.53
CA ASP A 12 -5.82 16.41 -18.43
C ASP A 12 -5.44 16.57 -19.91
N GLN A 13 -4.95 17.75 -20.31
CA GLN A 13 -4.52 18.02 -21.67
C GLN A 13 -3.31 17.16 -22.06
N ILE A 14 -2.34 16.97 -21.16
CA ILE A 14 -1.16 16.12 -21.40
C ILE A 14 -1.58 14.64 -21.53
N ASP A 15 -2.46 14.14 -20.66
CA ASP A 15 -2.98 12.76 -20.72
C ASP A 15 -3.79 12.52 -22.00
N TYR A 16 -4.59 13.50 -22.43
CA TYR A 16 -5.32 13.47 -23.71
C TYR A 16 -4.36 13.40 -24.90
N LEU A 17 -3.31 14.23 -24.91
CA LEU A 17 -2.28 14.22 -25.96
C LEU A 17 -1.53 12.88 -26.01
N GLN A 18 -1.26 12.26 -24.87
CA GLN A 18 -0.64 10.94 -24.81
C GLN A 18 -1.52 9.89 -25.47
N THR A 19 -2.82 9.90 -25.16
CA THR A 19 -3.81 8.99 -25.77
C THR A 19 -3.86 9.17 -27.28
N LYS A 20 -3.91 10.42 -27.77
CA LYS A 20 -3.89 10.75 -29.19
C LYS A 20 -2.61 10.31 -29.91
N THR A 21 -1.47 10.47 -29.25
CA THR A 21 -0.17 10.03 -29.78
C THR A 21 -0.13 8.51 -29.91
N LEU A 22 -0.64 7.77 -28.92
CA LEU A 22 -0.73 6.31 -28.96
C LEU A 22 -1.73 5.80 -30.02
N GLU A 23 -2.78 6.57 -30.30
CA GLU A 23 -3.73 6.31 -31.40
C GLU A 23 -3.16 6.66 -32.80
N GLY A 24 -1.92 7.19 -32.88
CA GLY A 24 -1.30 7.59 -34.14
C GLY A 24 -1.89 8.88 -34.74
N LYS A 25 -2.55 9.72 -33.92
CA LYS A 25 -3.20 10.97 -34.33
C LYS A 25 -2.66 12.16 -33.52
N PRO A 26 -1.39 12.55 -33.69
CA PRO A 26 -0.80 13.65 -32.92
C PRO A 26 -1.50 14.98 -33.23
N ASP A 27 -1.76 15.77 -32.19
CA ASP A 27 -2.35 17.11 -32.29
C ASP A 27 -1.28 18.15 -31.96
N LEU A 28 -0.53 18.54 -32.99
CA LEU A 28 0.62 19.45 -32.86
C LEU A 28 0.21 20.82 -32.31
N SER A 29 -0.99 21.29 -32.61
CA SER A 29 -1.49 22.57 -32.09
C SER A 29 -1.76 22.48 -30.59
N ALA A 30 -2.38 21.40 -30.12
CA ALA A 30 -2.64 21.19 -28.71
C ALA A 30 -1.34 20.90 -27.92
N GLU A 31 -0.34 20.26 -28.53
CA GLU A 31 1.00 20.11 -27.96
C GLU A 31 1.67 21.48 -27.75
N GLU A 32 1.69 22.36 -28.75
CA GLU A 32 2.30 23.68 -28.62
C GLU A 32 1.66 24.53 -27.50
N ILE A 33 0.34 24.38 -27.30
CA ILE A 33 -0.39 25.03 -26.21
C ILE A 33 0.04 24.46 -24.85
N ALA A 34 0.09 23.12 -24.72
CA ALA A 34 0.50 22.45 -23.49
C ALA A 34 1.94 22.83 -23.09
N ARG A 35 2.86 22.95 -24.07
CA ARG A 35 4.24 23.39 -23.85
C ARG A 35 4.30 24.82 -23.30
N LYS A 36 3.56 25.74 -23.89
CA LYS A 36 3.51 27.14 -23.42
C LYS A 36 2.97 27.23 -21.99
N GLN A 37 1.91 26.48 -21.69
CA GLN A 37 1.32 26.42 -20.35
C GLN A 37 2.28 25.79 -19.34
N ALA A 38 2.96 24.70 -19.69
CA ALA A 38 3.93 24.03 -18.82
C ALA A 38 5.10 24.96 -18.43
N HIS A 39 5.58 25.79 -19.36
CA HIS A 39 6.63 26.78 -19.07
C HIS A 39 6.14 27.97 -18.24
N ALA A 40 4.84 28.26 -18.24
CA ALA A 40 4.25 29.34 -17.44
C ALA A 40 3.85 28.88 -16.02
N LEU A 41 3.92 27.58 -15.71
CA LEU A 41 3.45 27.00 -14.45
C LEU A 41 4.04 27.66 -13.20
N ARG A 42 5.35 27.97 -13.18
CA ARG A 42 5.98 28.56 -12.00
C ARG A 42 5.34 29.89 -11.64
N GLU A 43 5.20 30.78 -12.61
CA GLU A 43 4.72 32.14 -12.39
C GLU A 43 3.19 32.19 -12.23
N GLU A 44 2.45 31.38 -13.00
CA GLU A 44 0.99 31.46 -13.06
C GLU A 44 0.28 30.57 -12.03
N VAL A 45 0.90 29.45 -11.64
CA VAL A 45 0.27 28.40 -10.85
C VAL A 45 1.03 28.13 -9.55
N TYR A 46 2.29 27.68 -9.62
CA TYR A 46 3.04 27.27 -8.43
C TYR A 46 3.29 28.43 -7.48
N SER A 47 3.59 29.61 -8.01
CA SER A 47 3.73 30.82 -7.21
C SER A 47 2.44 31.17 -6.47
N ARG A 48 1.26 30.66 -6.86
CA ARG A 48 -0.03 31.02 -6.26
C ARG A 48 -0.61 29.93 -5.38
N LEU A 49 0.06 28.77 -5.25
CA LEU A 49 -0.32 27.68 -4.36
C LEU A 49 0.29 27.92 -2.96
N PRO A 50 -0.54 28.18 -1.92
CA PRO A 50 -0.08 28.42 -0.55
C PRO A 50 0.78 27.27 0.01
N SER A 51 0.37 26.01 -0.17
CA SER A 51 1.14 24.85 0.31
C SER A 51 2.55 24.76 -0.28
N LEU A 52 2.77 25.20 -1.52
CA LEU A 52 4.11 25.24 -2.14
C LEU A 52 4.97 26.37 -1.55
N ARG A 53 4.38 27.52 -1.24
CA ARG A 53 5.10 28.65 -0.62
C ARG A 53 5.58 28.33 0.78
N GLU A 54 4.76 27.61 1.54
CA GLU A 54 4.99 27.26 2.94
C GLU A 54 5.97 26.08 3.08
N HIS A 55 6.07 25.21 2.08
CA HIS A 55 6.95 24.05 2.11
C HIS A 55 8.38 24.40 1.64
N SER A 56 9.31 24.53 2.59
CA SER A 56 10.71 24.93 2.32
C SER A 56 11.44 24.06 1.27
N GLY A 57 11.15 22.75 1.25
CA GLY A 57 11.69 21.82 0.25
C GLY A 57 11.14 22.03 -1.17
N ALA A 58 9.91 22.52 -1.30
CA ALA A 58 9.23 22.64 -2.59
C ALA A 58 9.75 23.82 -3.43
N ASN A 59 10.15 24.91 -2.78
CA ASN A 59 10.81 26.05 -3.43
C ASN A 59 12.13 25.67 -4.12
N SER A 60 12.75 24.57 -3.70
CA SER A 60 14.00 24.08 -4.27
C SER A 60 13.80 23.23 -5.53
N LEU A 61 12.60 22.68 -5.76
CA LEU A 61 12.29 21.80 -6.88
C LEU A 61 12.24 22.58 -8.20
N ALA A 62 12.71 21.95 -9.28
CA ALA A 62 12.57 22.48 -10.64
C ALA A 62 11.13 22.33 -11.15
N ASP A 63 10.76 23.08 -12.18
CA ASP A 63 9.41 23.01 -12.76
C ASP A 63 9.07 21.65 -13.35
N THR A 64 10.07 20.98 -13.92
CA THR A 64 9.96 19.58 -14.35
C THR A 64 9.65 18.65 -13.19
N GLU A 65 10.28 18.88 -12.03
CA GLU A 65 10.09 18.05 -10.84
C GLU A 65 8.70 18.25 -10.24
N LEU A 66 8.24 19.51 -10.15
CA LEU A 66 6.89 19.84 -9.72
C LEU A 66 5.83 19.29 -10.67
N LEU A 67 6.08 19.33 -11.99
CA LEU A 67 5.16 18.77 -12.98
C LEU A 67 5.05 17.25 -12.87
N VAL A 68 6.16 16.54 -12.59
CA VAL A 68 6.10 15.09 -12.30
C VAL A 68 5.16 14.82 -11.12
N LEU A 69 5.31 15.58 -10.03
CA LEU A 69 4.45 15.40 -8.86
C LEU A 69 3.00 15.77 -9.15
N ALA A 70 2.76 16.81 -9.93
CA ALA A 70 1.42 17.22 -10.35
C ALA A 70 0.72 16.16 -11.21
N LEU A 71 1.44 15.54 -12.16
CA LEU A 71 0.91 14.45 -12.98
C LEU A 71 0.55 13.23 -12.12
N LEU A 72 1.38 12.87 -11.15
CA LEU A 72 1.09 11.77 -10.22
C LEU A 72 -0.09 12.09 -9.28
N PHE A 73 -0.18 13.34 -8.82
CA PHE A 73 -1.31 13.83 -8.03
C PHE A 73 -2.62 13.81 -8.82
N HIS A 74 -2.61 14.27 -10.07
CA HIS A 74 -3.75 14.24 -10.97
C HIS A 74 -4.32 12.82 -11.13
N ARG A 75 -3.44 11.84 -11.37
CA ARG A 75 -3.85 10.43 -11.52
C ARG A 75 -4.50 9.87 -10.26
N ARG A 76 -3.97 10.22 -9.09
CA ARG A 76 -4.56 9.84 -7.80
C ARG A 76 -5.96 10.43 -7.63
N LEU A 77 -6.16 11.70 -7.98
CA LEU A 77 -7.49 12.35 -7.96
C LEU A 77 -8.47 11.68 -8.95
N ALA A 78 -7.97 11.22 -10.09
CA ALA A 78 -8.75 10.45 -11.06
C ALA A 78 -9.05 8.99 -10.60
N GLY A 79 -8.65 8.61 -9.37
CA GLY A 79 -8.87 7.28 -8.81
C GLY A 79 -7.89 6.21 -9.31
N ASP A 80 -6.83 6.61 -10.03
CA ASP A 80 -5.77 5.71 -10.50
C ASP A 80 -4.52 5.83 -9.62
N ASP A 81 -4.56 5.18 -8.45
CA ASP A 81 -3.43 5.12 -7.50
C ASP A 81 -2.35 4.10 -7.91
N ARG A 82 -2.36 3.64 -9.18
CA ARG A 82 -1.33 2.74 -9.70
C ARG A 82 -0.06 3.54 -9.96
N MET A 83 1.07 2.96 -9.56
CA MET A 83 2.37 3.49 -9.93
C MET A 83 2.50 3.56 -11.46
N VAL A 84 3.21 4.56 -11.95
CA VAL A 84 3.42 4.84 -13.37
C VAL A 84 4.85 4.46 -13.73
N ASP A 85 5.08 3.77 -14.84
CA ASP A 85 6.43 3.47 -15.30
C ASP A 85 7.15 4.75 -15.78
N GLY A 86 8.46 4.78 -15.63
CA GLY A 86 9.28 5.93 -16.00
C GLY A 86 9.24 6.26 -17.48
N GLY A 87 9.06 5.27 -18.35
CA GLY A 87 8.86 5.48 -19.78
C GLY A 87 7.62 6.33 -20.04
N THR A 88 6.51 6.01 -19.38
CA THR A 88 5.25 6.77 -19.44
C THR A 88 5.44 8.19 -18.90
N LEU A 89 6.07 8.38 -17.73
CA LEU A 89 6.33 9.72 -17.18
C LEU A 89 7.21 10.57 -18.11
N VAL A 90 8.25 9.97 -18.69
CA VAL A 90 9.12 10.64 -19.68
C VAL A 90 8.33 11.04 -20.93
N GLY A 91 7.40 10.19 -21.38
CA GLY A 91 6.49 10.50 -22.49
C GLY A 91 5.58 11.69 -22.19
N LEU A 92 4.96 11.72 -21.02
CA LEU A 92 4.11 12.83 -20.56
C LEU A 92 4.89 14.15 -20.48
N LEU A 93 6.10 14.12 -19.92
CA LEU A 93 6.99 15.29 -19.87
C LEU A 93 7.41 15.76 -21.27
N GLY A 94 7.61 14.84 -22.21
CA GLY A 94 7.88 15.16 -23.61
C GLY A 94 6.75 15.96 -24.26
N LEU A 95 5.49 15.60 -23.99
CA LEU A 95 4.32 16.33 -24.48
C LEU A 95 4.21 17.73 -23.85
N ALA A 96 4.65 17.87 -22.60
CA ALA A 96 4.79 19.16 -21.91
C ALA A 96 6.00 19.99 -22.38
N GLY A 97 6.82 19.49 -23.31
CA GLY A 97 7.91 20.23 -23.94
C GLY A 97 9.29 20.00 -23.32
N TYR A 98 9.40 19.09 -22.36
CA TYR A 98 10.67 18.80 -21.71
C TYR A 98 11.46 17.74 -22.49
N PRO A 99 12.77 17.98 -22.76
CA PRO A 99 13.61 17.00 -23.43
C PRO A 99 13.65 15.67 -22.68
N ARG A 100 13.67 14.57 -23.43
CA ARG A 100 13.79 13.21 -22.86
C ARG A 100 14.98 13.07 -21.92
N SER A 101 16.13 13.68 -22.25
CA SER A 101 17.34 13.63 -21.41
C SER A 101 17.12 14.31 -20.05
N GLU A 102 16.43 15.44 -20.02
CA GLU A 102 16.10 16.16 -18.79
C GLU A 102 15.13 15.35 -17.94
N ALA A 103 14.05 14.84 -18.55
CA ALA A 103 13.07 13.99 -17.86
C ALA A 103 13.72 12.75 -17.22
N LEU A 104 14.62 12.08 -17.95
CA LEU A 104 15.37 10.94 -17.43
C LEU A 104 16.31 11.33 -16.29
N GLU A 105 16.94 12.51 -16.36
CA GLU A 105 17.81 13.01 -15.31
C GLU A 105 17.05 13.24 -14.00
N LYS A 106 15.86 13.85 -14.07
CA LYS A 106 14.99 14.08 -12.90
C LYS A 106 14.52 12.79 -12.25
N LEU A 107 14.23 11.79 -13.06
CA LEU A 107 13.79 10.48 -12.60
C LEU A 107 14.94 9.53 -12.25
N ARG A 108 16.21 9.90 -12.43
CA ARG A 108 17.34 8.99 -12.17
C ARG A 108 17.48 8.68 -10.68
N ARG A 109 18.16 7.58 -10.34
CA ARG A 109 18.50 7.18 -8.95
C ARG A 109 19.01 8.33 -8.08
N ASP A 110 19.89 9.15 -8.63
CA ASP A 110 20.51 10.26 -7.90
C ASP A 110 19.76 11.59 -8.04
N GLY A 111 18.60 11.58 -8.71
CA GLY A 111 17.72 12.73 -8.89
C GLY A 111 17.07 13.15 -7.58
N ARG A 112 16.75 14.44 -7.48
CA ARG A 112 16.25 15.05 -6.26
C ARG A 112 14.93 14.44 -5.79
N LEU A 113 14.01 14.22 -6.72
CA LEU A 113 12.72 13.57 -6.47
C LEU A 113 12.85 12.24 -5.72
N ARG A 114 13.91 11.48 -6.00
CA ARG A 114 14.18 10.21 -5.31
C ARG A 114 14.97 10.39 -4.02
N LYS A 115 16.03 11.19 -4.06
CA LYS A 115 16.92 11.41 -2.89
C LYS A 115 16.19 12.06 -1.72
N GLU A 116 15.28 12.97 -2.02
CA GLU A 116 14.52 13.71 -1.01
C GLU A 116 13.16 13.07 -0.69
N GLY A 117 12.88 11.88 -1.24
CA GLY A 117 11.69 11.10 -0.85
C GLY A 117 10.36 11.66 -1.36
N TRP A 118 10.35 12.37 -2.49
CA TRP A 118 9.12 12.84 -3.14
C TRP A 118 8.40 11.73 -3.92
N LEU A 119 9.10 10.66 -4.26
CA LEU A 119 8.59 9.52 -5.02
C LEU A 119 8.75 8.20 -4.25
N GLN A 120 7.69 7.40 -4.22
CA GLN A 120 7.78 5.96 -3.96
C GLN A 120 8.19 5.24 -5.24
N ILE A 121 9.03 4.21 -5.10
CA ILE A 121 9.71 3.58 -6.24
C ILE A 121 9.56 2.06 -6.15
N ARG A 122 9.12 1.42 -7.24
CA ARG A 122 9.13 -0.04 -7.39
C ARG A 122 9.91 -0.42 -8.64
N ARG A 123 11.08 -1.03 -8.44
CA ARG A 123 11.93 -1.49 -9.55
C ARG A 123 11.44 -2.83 -10.07
N GLN A 124 11.39 -2.98 -11.39
CA GLN A 124 11.22 -4.29 -12.00
C GLN A 124 12.54 -5.09 -11.95
N PRO A 125 12.49 -6.40 -11.63
CA PRO A 125 13.67 -7.26 -11.77
C PRO A 125 14.16 -7.25 -13.22
N ARG A 126 15.43 -6.88 -13.43
CA ARG A 126 16.10 -6.76 -14.75
C ARG A 126 15.64 -5.59 -15.63
N GLY A 127 14.89 -4.62 -15.10
CA GLY A 127 14.53 -3.40 -15.81
C GLY A 127 15.64 -2.35 -15.84
N PHE A 128 15.62 -1.48 -16.84
CA PHE A 128 16.51 -0.33 -16.99
C PHE A 128 15.99 0.87 -16.19
N ASP A 129 16.75 1.31 -15.18
CA ASP A 129 16.48 2.51 -14.40
C ASP A 129 16.83 3.77 -15.23
N PRO A 130 15.95 4.79 -15.36
CA PRO A 130 14.64 4.94 -14.70
C PRO A 130 13.42 4.52 -15.53
N VAL A 131 13.59 4.09 -16.78
CA VAL A 131 12.49 3.81 -17.73
C VAL A 131 11.55 2.70 -17.23
N ASP A 132 12.10 1.57 -16.78
CA ASP A 132 11.31 0.40 -16.34
C ASP A 132 10.99 0.45 -14.83
N THR A 133 11.24 1.59 -14.20
CA THR A 133 10.97 1.81 -12.79
C THR A 133 9.58 2.39 -12.63
N TRP A 134 8.83 1.91 -11.63
CA TRP A 134 7.49 2.37 -11.35
C TRP A 134 7.54 3.42 -10.24
N PHE A 135 6.77 4.49 -10.40
CA PHE A 135 6.75 5.65 -9.53
C PHE A 135 5.34 5.97 -9.06
N SER A 136 5.20 6.32 -7.79
CA SER A 136 4.06 7.07 -7.27
C SER A 136 4.58 8.23 -6.42
N ALA A 137 3.77 9.27 -6.27
CA ALA A 137 4.12 10.37 -5.37
C ALA A 137 3.86 9.93 -3.91
N THR A 138 4.68 10.44 -2.98
CA THR A 138 4.48 10.24 -1.54
C THR A 138 3.38 11.17 -1.00
N SER A 139 2.90 10.89 0.21
CA SER A 139 1.96 11.79 0.90
C SER A 139 2.51 13.21 1.05
N SER A 140 3.83 13.36 1.28
CA SER A 140 4.50 14.66 1.33
C SER A 140 4.53 15.39 -0.02
N ALA A 141 4.59 14.66 -1.14
CA ALA A 141 4.43 15.26 -2.46
C ALA A 141 2.99 15.69 -2.74
N PHE A 142 1.99 14.96 -2.22
CA PHE A 142 0.58 15.32 -2.40
C PHE A 142 0.16 16.52 -1.58
N SER A 143 0.71 16.70 -0.38
CA SER A 143 0.44 17.88 0.45
C SER A 143 0.91 19.20 -0.20
N LEU A 144 1.77 19.15 -1.23
CA LEU A 144 2.12 20.32 -2.02
C LEU A 144 0.94 20.90 -2.82
N PHE A 145 -0.05 20.08 -3.15
CA PHE A 145 -1.16 20.46 -4.03
C PHE A 145 -2.52 20.50 -3.31
N TRP A 146 -2.55 20.18 -2.01
CA TRP A 146 -3.76 20.14 -1.18
C TRP A 146 -3.59 21.01 0.07
N GLU A 147 -4.61 21.82 0.40
CA GLU A 147 -4.60 22.71 1.58
C GLU A 147 -5.30 22.10 2.82
N GLY A 148 -5.89 20.93 2.70
CA GLY A 148 -6.55 20.25 3.82
C GLY A 148 -5.56 19.51 4.69
N GLY A 149 -4.96 20.20 5.65
CA GLY A 149 -4.16 19.60 6.73
C GLY A 149 -2.83 20.29 6.94
N SER A 150 -2.84 21.43 7.64
CA SER A 150 -1.66 21.94 8.34
C SER A 150 -1.25 20.93 9.42
N GLU A 151 -0.61 19.83 9.03
CA GLU A 151 0.27 19.09 9.89
C GLU A 151 1.52 19.94 10.08
N LYS A 152 1.54 20.65 11.20
CA LYS A 152 2.77 21.20 11.75
C LYS A 152 3.77 20.05 11.91
N GLN A 153 4.77 20.04 11.04
CA GLN A 153 6.10 19.48 11.28
C GLN A 153 6.09 18.10 11.97
N SER A 154 5.76 17.05 11.22
CA SER A 154 6.43 15.77 11.48
C SER A 154 7.82 15.88 10.86
N ALA A 155 8.79 16.21 11.70
CA ALA A 155 10.20 16.32 11.35
C ALA A 155 10.60 15.16 10.46
N ALA A 156 11.27 15.48 9.34
CA ALA A 156 11.96 14.57 8.44
C ALA A 156 12.15 13.17 9.01
N GLN A 157 11.13 12.31 8.87
CA GLN A 157 11.34 10.90 9.03
C GLN A 157 12.18 10.51 7.81
N PRO A 158 13.39 9.96 7.99
CA PRO A 158 14.12 9.38 6.87
C PRO A 158 13.22 8.27 6.32
N LEU A 159 12.58 8.52 5.18
CA LEU A 159 11.71 7.54 4.54
C LEU A 159 12.55 6.31 4.23
N ARG A 160 12.14 5.21 4.86
CA ARG A 160 12.55 3.85 4.62
C ARG A 160 12.73 3.65 3.10
N GLU A 161 13.98 3.56 2.68
CA GLU A 161 14.36 2.81 1.50
C GLU A 161 13.54 1.52 1.51
N VAL A 162 13.06 1.01 0.36
CA VAL A 162 12.81 -0.44 0.26
C VAL A 162 14.09 -1.07 0.81
N PRO A 163 14.05 -1.73 1.97
CA PRO A 163 15.27 -1.99 2.69
C PRO A 163 16.15 -2.78 1.73
N ILE A 164 17.38 -2.30 1.50
CA ILE A 164 18.51 -3.22 1.37
C ILE A 164 18.17 -4.32 2.36
N LEU A 165 17.84 -5.53 1.90
CA LEU A 165 17.27 -6.62 2.70
C LEU A 165 17.86 -6.58 4.12
N GLN A 166 17.16 -5.90 5.04
CA GLN A 166 17.70 -5.52 6.35
C GLN A 166 17.01 -6.42 7.37
N ALA A 167 17.77 -6.82 8.38
CA ALA A 167 17.23 -7.48 9.55
C ALA A 167 16.12 -6.61 10.18
N TYR A 168 15.14 -7.24 10.82
CA TYR A 168 14.21 -6.52 11.68
C TYR A 168 14.98 -5.91 12.85
N ARG A 169 14.54 -4.73 13.27
CA ARG A 169 15.12 -4.04 14.44
C ARG A 169 14.74 -4.78 15.73
N ASP A 170 13.48 -5.19 15.81
CA ASP A 170 12.84 -5.82 16.95
C ASP A 170 11.65 -6.67 16.47
N GLU A 171 10.92 -7.27 17.42
CA GLU A 171 9.72 -8.06 17.14
C GLU A 171 8.56 -7.18 16.65
N GLU A 172 8.48 -5.93 17.08
CA GLU A 172 7.42 -5.00 16.68
C GLU A 172 7.48 -4.70 15.17
N ASP A 173 8.67 -4.41 14.63
CA ASP A 173 8.89 -4.22 13.19
C ASP A 173 8.47 -5.46 12.38
N TYR A 174 8.66 -6.67 12.94
CA TYR A 174 8.21 -7.89 12.30
C TYR A 174 6.68 -8.05 12.33
N LEU A 175 6.02 -7.71 13.43
CA LEU A 175 4.56 -7.75 13.54
C LEU A 175 3.89 -6.78 12.57
N TRP A 176 4.43 -5.58 12.40
CA TRP A 176 3.90 -4.61 11.45
C TRP A 176 4.03 -5.06 9.98
N ASP A 177 5.14 -5.71 9.60
CA ASP A 177 5.22 -6.29 8.26
C ASP A 177 4.23 -7.48 8.10
N LEU A 178 3.97 -8.25 9.17
CA LEU A 178 2.95 -9.30 9.15
C LEU A 178 1.53 -8.74 8.99
N TYR A 179 1.23 -7.60 9.62
CA TYR A 179 -0.01 -6.85 9.43
C TYR A 179 -0.15 -6.36 7.98
N ALA A 180 0.88 -5.74 7.43
CA ALA A 180 0.89 -5.29 6.03
C ALA A 180 0.66 -6.47 5.06
N TRP A 181 1.25 -7.63 5.34
CA TRP A 181 1.01 -8.84 4.57
C TRP A 181 -0.41 -9.39 4.74
N ARG A 182 -0.99 -9.37 5.95
CA ARG A 182 -2.40 -9.72 6.19
C ARG A 182 -3.32 -8.86 5.32
N ASN A 183 -3.11 -7.55 5.27
CA ASN A 183 -3.94 -6.64 4.47
C ASN A 183 -3.85 -6.95 2.97
N GLN A 184 -2.67 -7.30 2.46
CA GLN A 184 -2.54 -7.79 1.09
C GLN A 184 -3.30 -9.10 0.85
N CYS A 185 -3.32 -10.00 1.83
CA CYS A 185 -4.08 -11.25 1.76
C CYS A 185 -5.60 -11.02 1.73
N ILE A 186 -6.09 -9.99 2.42
CA ILE A 186 -7.51 -9.56 2.43
C ILE A 186 -7.91 -9.00 1.08
N VAL A 187 -7.19 -8.01 0.56
CA VAL A 187 -7.47 -7.42 -0.78
C VAL A 187 -7.47 -8.51 -1.87
N ARG A 188 -6.53 -9.46 -1.76
CA ARG A 188 -6.48 -10.64 -2.63
C ARG A 188 -7.70 -11.56 -2.44
N ALA A 189 -8.18 -11.75 -1.22
CA ALA A 189 -9.35 -12.57 -0.92
C ALA A 189 -10.65 -11.94 -1.46
N GLU A 190 -10.80 -10.62 -1.35
CA GLU A 190 -11.90 -9.87 -1.97
C GLU A 190 -11.90 -10.04 -3.49
N ALA A 191 -10.73 -9.94 -4.13
CA ALA A 191 -10.59 -10.20 -5.56
C ALA A 191 -10.91 -11.65 -5.95
N LEU A 192 -10.75 -12.62 -5.06
CA LEU A 192 -11.09 -14.03 -5.30
C LEU A 192 -12.59 -14.33 -5.14
N PHE A 193 -13.22 -13.64 -4.19
CA PHE A 193 -14.62 -13.79 -3.78
C PHE A 193 -15.33 -12.43 -3.85
N PRO A 194 -15.58 -11.88 -5.05
CA PRO A 194 -16.30 -10.61 -5.21
C PRO A 194 -17.73 -10.77 -4.68
N GLY A 195 -18.19 -9.82 -3.85
CA GLY A 195 -19.47 -9.89 -3.15
C GLY A 195 -20.71 -9.91 -4.05
N ASP A 196 -20.62 -9.31 -5.24
CA ASP A 196 -21.82 -8.89 -5.99
C ASP A 196 -22.13 -9.67 -7.27
N THR A 197 -21.45 -10.79 -7.56
CA THR A 197 -21.70 -11.56 -8.79
C THR A 197 -22.01 -13.03 -8.54
N PRO A 198 -23.29 -13.44 -8.60
CA PRO A 198 -23.66 -14.85 -8.67
C PRO A 198 -23.02 -15.46 -9.93
N GLY A 199 -22.08 -16.39 -9.76
CA GLY A 199 -21.34 -17.02 -10.86
C GLY A 199 -20.13 -16.23 -11.39
N GLY A 200 -19.84 -15.04 -10.86
CA GLY A 200 -18.66 -14.25 -11.26
C GLY A 200 -17.37 -14.97 -10.89
N GLY A 201 -16.45 -15.14 -11.83
CA GLY A 201 -15.11 -15.67 -11.57
C GLY A 201 -14.26 -14.74 -10.68
N PRO A 202 -13.02 -15.12 -10.35
CA PRO A 202 -12.07 -14.21 -9.70
C PRO A 202 -11.90 -12.93 -10.53
N SER A 203 -11.70 -11.80 -9.86
CA SER A 203 -11.38 -10.53 -10.51
C SER A 203 -10.15 -10.66 -11.43
N PRO A 204 -10.08 -9.92 -12.55
CA PRO A 204 -8.89 -9.89 -13.41
C PRO A 204 -7.60 -9.55 -12.65
N ARG A 205 -7.70 -8.76 -11.56
CA ARG A 205 -6.56 -8.38 -10.71
C ARG A 205 -6.07 -9.50 -9.78
N PHE A 206 -6.87 -10.55 -9.57
CA PHE A 206 -6.59 -11.61 -8.60
C PHE A 206 -5.19 -12.23 -8.78
N ARG A 207 -4.76 -12.47 -10.04
CA ARG A 207 -3.44 -13.07 -10.29
C ARG A 207 -2.30 -12.18 -9.83
N SER A 208 -2.38 -10.86 -10.07
CA SER A 208 -1.37 -9.91 -9.62
C SER A 208 -1.38 -9.83 -8.09
N LEU A 209 -2.54 -9.66 -7.46
CA LEU A 209 -2.66 -9.56 -6.00
C LEU A 209 -2.16 -10.82 -5.28
N ARG A 210 -2.42 -12.00 -5.85
CA ARG A 210 -1.85 -13.26 -5.34
C ARG A 210 -0.33 -13.30 -5.45
N GLN A 211 0.23 -12.80 -6.56
CA GLN A 211 1.67 -12.75 -6.75
C GLN A 211 2.32 -11.74 -5.80
N ASP A 212 1.70 -10.57 -5.60
CA ASP A 212 2.17 -9.54 -4.68
C ASP A 212 2.22 -10.07 -3.25
N ALA A 213 1.12 -10.67 -2.75
CA ALA A 213 1.09 -11.27 -1.40
C ALA A 213 2.16 -12.37 -1.20
N ARG A 214 2.44 -13.18 -2.23
CA ARG A 214 3.50 -14.21 -2.19
C ARG A 214 4.91 -13.62 -2.20
N THR A 215 5.12 -12.57 -2.99
CA THR A 215 6.39 -11.84 -3.01
C THR A 215 6.65 -11.19 -1.65
N SER A 216 5.65 -10.56 -1.04
CA SER A 216 5.76 -9.98 0.31
C SER A 216 6.08 -11.03 1.36
N LEU A 217 5.41 -12.19 1.35
CA LEU A 217 5.74 -13.30 2.23
C LEU A 217 7.19 -13.79 2.05
N THR A 218 7.65 -13.84 0.81
CA THR A 218 9.04 -14.23 0.51
C THR A 218 10.04 -13.21 1.06
N GLN A 219 9.74 -11.92 0.95
CA GLN A 219 10.56 -10.83 1.49
C GLN A 219 10.58 -10.88 3.02
N LEU A 220 9.41 -11.02 3.66
CA LEU A 220 9.24 -11.22 5.10
C LEU A 220 10.14 -12.35 5.63
N ARG A 221 10.11 -13.50 4.95
CA ARG A 221 10.91 -14.68 5.32
C ARG A 221 12.41 -14.45 5.14
N ARG A 222 12.81 -13.72 4.10
CA ARG A 222 14.21 -13.36 3.89
C ARG A 222 14.70 -12.40 4.96
N ARG A 223 13.95 -11.34 5.28
CA ARG A 223 14.24 -10.41 6.39
C ARG A 223 14.39 -11.17 7.71
N LEU A 224 13.44 -12.06 8.00
CA LEU A 224 13.46 -12.87 9.21
C LEU A 224 14.70 -13.77 9.29
N ALA A 225 15.11 -14.39 8.18
CA ALA A 225 16.29 -15.25 8.13
C ALA A 225 17.61 -14.50 8.36
N MET A 226 17.68 -13.21 8.03
CA MET A 226 18.85 -12.38 8.27
C MET A 226 18.84 -11.73 9.67
N THR A 227 17.72 -11.81 10.38
CA THR A 227 17.56 -11.16 11.68
C THR A 227 18.15 -12.03 12.78
N PRO A 228 19.21 -11.57 13.49
CA PRO A 228 19.76 -12.29 14.62
C PRO A 228 18.67 -12.53 15.66
N HIS A 229 18.64 -13.73 16.24
CA HIS A 229 17.66 -14.10 17.27
C HIS A 229 16.18 -13.94 16.85
N ALA A 230 15.84 -13.78 15.56
CA ALA A 230 14.43 -13.72 15.13
C ALA A 230 13.65 -15.01 15.43
N SER A 231 14.35 -16.13 15.63
CA SER A 231 13.71 -17.34 16.12
C SER A 231 13.08 -17.13 17.50
N ASP A 232 13.62 -16.20 18.29
CA ASP A 232 13.19 -15.90 19.65
C ASP A 232 12.01 -14.93 19.74
N PHE A 233 11.57 -14.35 18.61
CA PHE A 233 10.33 -13.57 18.55
C PHE A 233 9.15 -14.45 18.99
N SER A 234 8.30 -13.92 19.87
CA SER A 234 7.11 -14.59 20.41
C SER A 234 6.27 -15.24 19.32
N ILE A 235 5.98 -14.56 18.22
CA ILE A 235 5.16 -15.15 17.15
C ILE A 235 5.84 -16.34 16.44
N GLU A 236 7.17 -16.33 16.30
CA GLU A 236 7.94 -17.42 15.69
C GLU A 236 8.16 -18.59 16.67
N LYS A 237 8.36 -18.29 17.96
CA LYS A 237 8.33 -19.28 19.05
C LYS A 237 6.97 -19.96 19.11
N PHE A 238 5.89 -19.19 19.11
CA PHE A 238 4.51 -19.68 19.12
C PHE A 238 4.25 -20.61 17.92
N ARG A 239 4.61 -20.16 16.71
CA ARG A 239 4.48 -21.00 15.50
C ARG A 239 5.21 -22.33 15.63
N ARG A 240 6.45 -22.33 16.15
CA ARG A 240 7.24 -23.55 16.35
C ARG A 240 6.66 -24.45 17.43
N LYS A 241 6.32 -23.88 18.60
CA LYS A 241 5.72 -24.55 19.77
C LYS A 241 4.46 -25.31 19.39
N TYR A 242 3.57 -24.69 18.61
CA TYR A 242 2.30 -25.29 18.20
C TYR A 242 2.32 -25.94 16.81
N LYS A 243 3.50 -26.00 16.16
CA LYS A 243 3.72 -26.55 14.81
C LYS A 243 2.75 -25.97 13.77
N LEU A 244 2.57 -24.66 13.77
CA LEU A 244 1.62 -23.98 12.89
C LEU A 244 2.22 -23.81 11.48
N GLY A 245 1.46 -24.20 10.46
CA GLY A 245 1.79 -23.91 9.07
C GLY A 245 1.48 -22.45 8.70
N LEU A 246 1.80 -22.04 7.48
CA LEU A 246 1.55 -20.67 7.02
C LEU A 246 0.07 -20.27 7.09
N ASP A 247 -0.83 -21.15 6.67
CA ASP A 247 -2.27 -20.88 6.74
C ASP A 247 -2.76 -20.70 8.19
N HIS A 248 -2.17 -21.44 9.12
CA HIS A 248 -2.50 -21.31 10.55
C HIS A 248 -1.97 -19.99 11.10
N GLN A 249 -0.73 -19.63 10.74
CA GLN A 249 -0.11 -18.37 11.14
C GLN A 249 -0.89 -17.18 10.60
N LEU A 250 -1.33 -17.20 9.33
CA LEU A 250 -2.13 -16.13 8.75
C LEU A 250 -3.51 -16.01 9.41
N ALA A 251 -4.18 -17.13 9.73
CA ALA A 251 -5.44 -17.08 10.47
C ALA A 251 -5.26 -16.45 11.86
N VAL A 252 -4.19 -16.82 12.58
CA VAL A 252 -3.88 -16.25 13.90
C VAL A 252 -3.55 -14.76 13.80
N ILE A 253 -2.71 -14.35 12.84
CA ILE A 253 -2.38 -12.94 12.59
C ILE A 253 -3.63 -12.14 12.23
N HIS A 254 -4.50 -12.69 11.39
CA HIS A 254 -5.71 -12.02 10.99
C HIS A 254 -6.62 -11.78 12.19
N LEU A 255 -6.88 -12.79 13.03
CA LEU A 255 -7.66 -12.61 14.26
C LEU A 255 -6.99 -11.62 15.23
N LEU A 256 -5.67 -11.73 15.44
CA LEU A 256 -4.91 -10.83 16.31
C LEU A 256 -5.08 -9.36 15.92
N PHE A 257 -4.89 -9.02 14.65
CA PHE A 257 -5.00 -7.63 14.20
C PHE A 257 -6.45 -7.17 14.06
N SER A 258 -7.40 -8.07 13.82
CA SER A 258 -8.81 -7.67 13.84
C SER A 258 -9.23 -7.28 15.26
N GLU A 259 -8.73 -8.00 16.28
CA GLU A 259 -8.94 -7.65 17.68
C GLU A 259 -8.19 -6.38 18.10
N LEU A 260 -6.89 -6.28 17.80
CA LEU A 260 -6.03 -5.20 18.31
C LEU A 260 -6.13 -3.88 17.54
N VAL A 261 -6.39 -3.92 16.23
CA VAL A 261 -6.37 -2.74 15.35
C VAL A 261 -7.76 -2.36 14.88
N GLU A 262 -8.57 -3.35 14.48
CA GLU A 262 -9.91 -3.08 13.92
C GLU A 262 -11.00 -3.02 14.99
N GLY A 263 -10.70 -3.43 16.23
CA GLY A 263 -11.66 -3.49 17.33
C GLY A 263 -12.73 -4.58 17.15
N GLU A 264 -12.55 -5.48 16.19
CA GLU A 264 -13.44 -6.60 15.91
C GLU A 264 -13.06 -7.81 16.77
N SER A 265 -13.77 -8.00 17.88
CA SER A 265 -13.49 -9.12 18.81
C SER A 265 -13.80 -10.50 18.21
N PHE A 266 -14.58 -10.56 17.13
CA PHE A 266 -15.08 -11.79 16.55
C PHE A 266 -15.08 -11.72 15.02
N ILE A 267 -14.49 -12.72 14.37
CA ILE A 267 -14.45 -12.85 12.91
C ILE A 267 -15.10 -14.15 12.48
N SER A 268 -15.92 -14.09 11.43
CA SER A 268 -16.59 -15.29 10.91
C SER A 268 -15.58 -16.32 10.36
N ALA A 269 -15.84 -17.61 10.58
CA ALA A 269 -14.98 -18.68 10.08
C ALA A 269 -14.80 -18.63 8.55
N ILE A 270 -15.84 -18.21 7.81
CA ILE A 270 -15.76 -18.05 6.36
C ILE A 270 -14.77 -16.95 5.95
N GLU A 271 -14.70 -15.85 6.69
CA GLU A 271 -13.80 -14.74 6.41
C GLU A 271 -12.34 -15.13 6.65
N CYS A 272 -12.06 -15.75 7.79
CA CYS A 272 -10.76 -16.36 8.06
C CYS A 272 -10.35 -17.34 6.94
N LEU A 273 -11.29 -18.18 6.48
CA LEU A 273 -11.05 -19.09 5.35
C LEU A 273 -10.78 -18.34 4.04
N ARG A 274 -11.49 -17.25 3.74
CA ARG A 274 -11.25 -16.43 2.54
C ARG A 274 -9.83 -15.87 2.54
N VAL A 275 -9.40 -15.29 3.67
CA VAL A 275 -8.07 -14.68 3.84
C VAL A 275 -6.95 -15.70 3.61
N ILE A 276 -7.09 -16.93 4.10
CA ILE A 276 -6.05 -17.96 3.93
C ILE A 276 -6.11 -18.71 2.60
N SER A 277 -7.21 -18.66 1.85
CA SER A 277 -7.41 -19.50 0.66
C SER A 277 -6.80 -18.91 -0.59
N GLU A 278 -6.00 -19.68 -1.33
CA GLU A 278 -5.40 -19.22 -2.61
C GLU A 278 -6.28 -19.47 -3.83
N THR A 279 -7.34 -20.26 -3.72
CA THR A 279 -8.33 -20.47 -4.77
C THR A 279 -9.68 -20.79 -4.14
N ARG A 280 -10.76 -20.76 -4.91
CA ARG A 280 -12.08 -21.15 -4.41
C ARG A 280 -12.14 -22.61 -3.96
N HIS A 281 -11.43 -23.50 -4.65
CA HIS A 281 -11.36 -24.91 -4.27
C HIS A 281 -10.52 -25.12 -3.00
N ASP A 282 -9.51 -24.27 -2.80
CA ASP A 282 -8.67 -24.28 -1.60
C ASP A 282 -9.48 -23.97 -0.34
N LEU A 283 -10.48 -23.09 -0.42
CA LEU A 283 -11.39 -22.79 0.68
C LEU A 283 -12.06 -24.03 1.27
N PHE A 284 -12.57 -24.92 0.41
CA PHE A 284 -13.21 -26.16 0.86
C PHE A 284 -12.21 -27.13 1.48
N ARG A 285 -10.99 -27.22 0.93
CA ARG A 285 -9.92 -28.06 1.49
C ARG A 285 -9.49 -27.56 2.88
N LYS A 286 -9.39 -26.23 3.03
CA LYS A 286 -8.95 -25.55 4.25
C LYS A 286 -10.01 -25.45 5.32
N ARG A 287 -11.28 -25.75 5.03
CA ARG A 287 -12.38 -25.77 6.02
C ARG A 287 -12.04 -26.57 7.28
N SER A 288 -11.30 -27.67 7.14
CA SER A 288 -10.88 -28.50 8.27
C SER A 288 -9.95 -27.79 9.26
N LEU A 289 -9.22 -26.75 8.83
CA LEU A 289 -8.27 -25.98 9.66
C LEU A 289 -8.96 -25.25 10.81
N LEU A 290 -10.14 -24.68 10.56
CA LEU A 290 -10.94 -23.93 11.54
C LEU A 290 -12.09 -24.75 12.14
N SER A 291 -12.24 -26.02 11.73
CA SER A 291 -13.24 -26.90 12.33
C SER A 291 -12.95 -27.15 13.82
N PRO A 292 -13.92 -27.62 14.63
CA PRO A 292 -13.68 -27.97 16.04
C PRO A 292 -12.53 -28.99 16.22
N ARG A 293 -12.31 -29.86 15.23
CA ARG A 293 -11.21 -30.84 15.20
C ARG A 293 -9.93 -30.29 14.56
N GLY A 294 -9.97 -29.08 14.03
CA GLY A 294 -8.85 -28.35 13.46
C GLY A 294 -7.77 -28.08 14.50
N ARG A 295 -6.53 -27.89 14.05
CA ARG A 295 -5.38 -27.72 14.95
C ARG A 295 -5.52 -26.50 15.85
N LEU A 296 -6.00 -25.38 15.30
CA LEU A 296 -6.18 -24.12 16.05
C LEU A 296 -7.19 -24.30 17.18
N ARG A 297 -8.37 -24.88 16.89
CA ARG A 297 -9.42 -25.11 17.88
C ARG A 297 -9.07 -26.19 18.90
N ARG A 298 -8.50 -27.33 18.48
CA ARG A 298 -8.08 -28.41 19.41
C ARG A 298 -6.99 -27.98 20.38
N LYS A 299 -6.19 -26.98 20.02
CA LYS A 299 -5.14 -26.44 20.89
C LYS A 299 -5.62 -25.27 21.74
N GLY A 300 -6.90 -24.91 21.66
CA GLY A 300 -7.45 -23.75 22.36
C GLY A 300 -6.83 -22.42 21.91
N ILE A 301 -6.28 -22.37 20.69
CA ILE A 301 -5.67 -21.16 20.13
C ILE A 301 -6.77 -20.23 19.59
N VAL A 302 -7.75 -20.83 18.92
CA VAL A 302 -8.94 -20.16 18.40
C VAL A 302 -10.15 -20.71 19.13
N VAL A 303 -10.94 -19.81 19.70
CA VAL A 303 -12.18 -20.09 20.41
C VAL A 303 -13.35 -19.70 19.52
N ALA A 304 -14.44 -20.46 19.60
CA ALA A 304 -15.69 -20.12 18.91
C ALA A 304 -16.66 -19.50 19.91
N SER A 305 -17.42 -18.50 19.50
CA SER A 305 -18.53 -18.00 20.32
C SER A 305 -19.59 -19.09 20.51
N GLU A 306 -19.98 -19.34 21.76
CA GLU A 306 -20.91 -20.42 22.15
C GLU A 306 -22.28 -20.28 21.45
N ALA A 307 -22.68 -19.07 21.07
CA ALA A 307 -23.97 -18.79 20.45
C ALA A 307 -24.15 -19.41 19.04
N ASN A 308 -23.05 -19.66 18.30
CA ASN A 308 -23.09 -20.04 16.88
C ASN A 308 -22.49 -21.42 16.57
N GLU A 309 -22.19 -22.26 17.58
CA GLU A 309 -21.68 -23.63 17.33
C GLU A 309 -22.72 -24.60 16.76
N PHE A 310 -24.01 -24.36 17.02
CA PHE A 310 -25.12 -25.12 16.46
C PHE A 310 -25.55 -24.64 15.06
N ALA A 311 -25.06 -23.47 14.64
CA ALA A 311 -25.30 -22.91 13.31
C ALA A 311 -24.32 -23.47 12.26
N LYS A 312 -24.55 -23.18 10.97
CA LYS A 312 -23.68 -23.60 9.86
C LYS A 312 -22.23 -23.28 10.22
N ALA A 313 -21.35 -24.30 10.27
CA ALA A 313 -19.94 -24.20 10.71
C ALA A 313 -19.03 -23.16 9.99
N LEU A 314 -19.54 -22.45 8.98
CA LEU A 314 -18.87 -21.36 8.28
C LEU A 314 -19.29 -19.97 8.79
N ALA A 315 -20.43 -19.88 9.46
CA ALA A 315 -20.95 -18.68 10.13
C ALA A 315 -20.62 -18.66 11.62
N THR A 316 -19.79 -19.59 12.09
CA THR A 316 -19.31 -19.60 13.47
C THR A 316 -18.31 -18.47 13.64
N ASP A 317 -18.54 -17.64 14.65
CA ASP A 317 -17.65 -16.53 14.99
C ASP A 317 -16.46 -17.05 15.80
N LEU A 318 -15.28 -16.60 15.41
CA LEU A 318 -14.00 -17.05 15.93
C LEU A 318 -13.25 -15.86 16.55
N THR A 319 -12.53 -16.14 17.63
CA THR A 319 -11.63 -15.19 18.28
C THR A 319 -10.36 -15.92 18.74
N LEU A 320 -9.30 -15.17 19.03
CA LEU A 320 -8.14 -15.74 19.71
C LEU A 320 -8.49 -15.99 21.18
N ALA A 321 -7.89 -17.00 21.79
CA ALA A 321 -7.94 -17.11 23.24
C ALA A 321 -7.06 -16.01 23.85
N ASP A 322 -7.47 -15.41 24.97
CA ASP A 322 -6.76 -14.30 25.63
C ASP A 322 -5.27 -14.62 25.86
N TRP A 323 -4.98 -15.85 26.33
CA TRP A 323 -3.60 -16.30 26.56
C TRP A 323 -2.75 -16.32 25.29
N VAL A 324 -3.36 -16.49 24.11
CA VAL A 324 -2.66 -16.43 22.82
C VAL A 324 -2.32 -15.00 22.47
N SER A 325 -3.29 -14.09 22.58
CA SER A 325 -3.07 -12.66 22.32
C SER A 325 -1.94 -12.16 23.22
N ASP A 326 -2.00 -12.48 24.52
CA ASP A 326 -0.95 -12.18 25.49
C ASP A 326 0.41 -12.82 25.13
N GLU A 327 0.45 -14.11 24.78
CA GLU A 327 1.70 -14.81 24.42
C GLU A 327 2.32 -14.22 23.14
N LEU A 328 1.52 -13.77 22.18
CA LEU A 328 1.98 -13.19 20.92
C LEU A 328 2.54 -11.78 21.09
N VAL A 329 1.96 -10.98 21.98
CA VAL A 329 2.40 -9.59 22.24
C VAL A 329 3.38 -9.48 23.41
N SER A 330 3.65 -10.57 24.14
CA SER A 330 4.52 -10.55 25.33
C SER A 330 5.95 -10.07 25.08
N GLY A 331 6.42 -10.13 23.83
CA GLY A 331 7.73 -9.65 23.40
C GLY A 331 7.79 -8.14 23.13
N LEU A 332 6.65 -7.46 23.19
CA LEU A 332 6.53 -6.02 22.93
C LEU A 332 6.70 -5.22 24.22
N GLY A 333 7.31 -4.04 24.11
CA GLY A 333 7.46 -3.10 25.23
C GLY A 333 6.16 -2.40 25.66
N GLY A 334 5.05 -2.70 24.99
CA GLY A 334 3.69 -2.18 25.19
C GLY A 334 2.74 -2.79 24.16
N PRO A 335 1.41 -2.54 24.24
CA PRO A 335 0.51 -2.92 23.15
C PRO A 335 1.01 -2.31 21.83
N PRO A 336 0.85 -2.98 20.68
CA PRO A 336 1.26 -2.42 19.40
C PRO A 336 0.57 -1.06 19.27
N ARG A 337 1.37 0.01 19.34
CA ARG A 337 0.83 1.36 19.30
C ARG A 337 0.35 1.56 17.87
N LEU A 338 -0.97 1.64 17.68
CA LEU A 338 -1.52 2.42 16.59
C LEU A 338 -0.72 3.72 16.57
N ASP A 339 -0.25 4.14 15.39
CA ASP A 339 0.35 5.47 15.28
C ASP A 339 -0.62 6.46 15.95
N ASP A 340 -0.13 7.48 16.67
CA ASP A 340 -1.02 8.40 17.42
C ASP A 340 -2.09 8.99 16.47
N GLN A 341 -1.77 9.03 15.18
CA GLN A 341 -2.63 9.38 14.06
C GLN A 341 -3.70 8.33 13.70
N GLU A 342 -3.41 7.03 13.73
CA GLU A 342 -4.40 5.95 13.55
C GLU A 342 -5.35 5.84 14.76
N LEU A 343 -4.85 6.14 15.96
CA LEU A 343 -5.67 6.23 17.18
C LEU A 343 -6.61 7.45 17.13
N ASP A 344 -6.13 8.59 16.64
CA ASP A 344 -6.95 9.78 16.43
C ASP A 344 -8.01 9.57 15.33
N ASP A 345 -7.68 8.86 14.25
CA ASP A 345 -8.63 8.47 13.20
C ASP A 345 -9.68 7.47 13.71
N PHE A 346 -9.28 6.53 14.59
CA PHE A 346 -10.19 5.57 15.22
C PHE A 346 -11.11 6.23 16.26
N LEU A 347 -10.62 7.19 17.03
CA LEU A 347 -11.40 7.95 18.02
C LEU A 347 -12.33 8.99 17.38
N GLN A 348 -12.07 9.40 16.14
CA GLN A 348 -12.92 10.29 15.33
C GLN A 348 -14.07 9.56 14.61
N GLY A 349 -14.45 8.36 15.06
CA GLY A 349 -15.47 7.51 14.44
C GLY A 349 -16.68 8.26 13.84
N ASP A 350 -17.13 7.76 12.68
CA ASP A 350 -18.26 8.19 11.84
C ASP A 350 -19.34 9.07 12.52
N ASP A 351 -19.03 10.36 12.72
CA ASP A 351 -20.03 11.42 12.81
C ASP A 351 -20.26 11.98 11.40
N ARG A 352 -20.88 11.17 10.52
CA ARG A 352 -21.56 11.63 9.31
C ARG A 352 -22.85 10.88 9.01
#